data_AF-A0A419KHF2-F1
#
_entry.id   AF-A0A419KHF2-F1
#
_cell.length_a   1.000
_cell.length_b   1.000
_cell.length_c   1.000
_cell.angle_alpha   90.00
_cell.angle_beta   90.00
_cell.angle_gamma   90.00
#
_symmetry.space_group_name_H-M   'P 1'
#
loop_
_entity.id
_entity.type
_entity.pdbx_description
1 polymer ?
#
loop_
_entity_poly.entity_id
_entity_poly.type
_entity_poly.pdbx_seq_one_letter_code
_entity_poly.pdbx_strand_id
1 'polypeptide(L)'
;PPEVKAIPAIWHTDRGMVVDSLILCEREHPRVFSMFSEDGSADTALMAKLFSACTGIETSEKELHKAGERIFNLLRAIDIRNHGRSRREDEKTVDYFMYPGKDDGVMLDKEKFLRLMDKYYELRGWDIESGWPTRSKLEELGLKEVADELDSLRAYRLGKVC
;
A
#
# COMPACT_ATOMS: atom_id res chain seq x y z
N PRO A 1 19.60 1.21 -2.89
CA PRO A 1 18.55 2.06 -3.51
C PRO A 1 17.25 1.95 -2.71
N PRO A 2 16.44 3.01 -2.55
CA PRO A 2 15.18 2.95 -1.80
C PRO A 2 14.15 1.97 -2.41
N GLU A 3 14.21 1.74 -3.73
CA GLU A 3 13.29 0.87 -4.48
C GLU A 3 13.28 -0.56 -3.97
N VAL A 4 14.45 -1.08 -3.56
CA VAL A 4 14.60 -2.47 -3.08
C VAL A 4 13.86 -2.72 -1.75
N LYS A 5 13.41 -1.65 -1.08
CA LYS A 5 12.57 -1.71 0.12
C LYS A 5 11.13 -1.26 -0.18
N ALA A 6 10.95 -0.24 -1.02
CA ALA A 6 9.63 0.29 -1.33
C ALA A 6 8.76 -0.69 -2.15
N ILE A 7 9.34 -1.31 -3.19
CA ILE A 7 8.62 -2.27 -4.06
C ILE A 7 8.05 -3.45 -3.25
N PRO A 8 8.85 -4.18 -2.44
CA PRO A 8 8.30 -5.27 -1.65
C PRO A 8 7.31 -4.78 -0.59
N ALA A 9 7.49 -3.59 -0.01
CA ALA A 9 6.52 -3.03 0.94
C ALA A 9 5.15 -2.77 0.31
N ILE A 10 5.13 -2.19 -0.89
CA ILE A 10 3.90 -1.97 -1.68
C ILE A 10 3.27 -3.32 -2.02
N TRP A 11 4.06 -4.26 -2.55
CA TRP A 11 3.56 -5.57 -2.96
C TRP A 11 2.90 -6.32 -1.80
N HIS A 12 3.54 -6.35 -0.62
CA HIS A 12 2.99 -7.03 0.56
C HIS A 12 1.75 -6.32 1.11
N THR A 13 1.70 -4.99 1.06
CA THR A 13 0.54 -4.22 1.51
C THR A 13 -0.69 -4.54 0.65
N ASP A 14 -0.52 -4.50 -0.68
CA ASP A 14 -1.62 -4.73 -1.61
C ASP A 14 -2.09 -6.19 -1.55
N ARG A 15 -1.14 -7.11 -1.40
CA ARG A 15 -1.46 -8.52 -1.17
C ARG A 15 -2.19 -8.75 0.16
N GLY A 16 -1.80 -8.05 1.22
CA GLY A 16 -2.47 -8.09 2.52
C GLY A 16 -3.95 -7.70 2.40
N MET A 17 -4.25 -6.63 1.66
CA MET A 17 -5.65 -6.21 1.41
C MET A 17 -6.48 -7.31 0.73
N VAL A 18 -5.87 -8.07 -0.19
CA VAL A 18 -6.52 -9.22 -0.85
C VAL A 18 -6.73 -10.36 0.14
N VAL A 19 -5.70 -10.74 0.91
CA VAL A 19 -5.79 -11.81 1.91
C VAL A 19 -6.92 -11.54 2.90
N ASP A 20 -7.01 -10.31 3.42
CA ASP A 20 -8.05 -9.91 4.38
C ASP A 20 -9.45 -9.91 3.74
N SER A 21 -9.56 -9.45 2.49
CA SER A 21 -10.83 -9.42 1.76
C SER A 21 -11.36 -10.81 1.39
N LEU A 22 -10.45 -11.76 1.16
CA LEU A 22 -10.78 -13.16 0.87
C LEU A 22 -10.89 -14.03 2.13
N ILE A 23 -10.62 -13.46 3.31
CA ILE A 23 -10.64 -14.14 4.62
C ILE A 23 -9.70 -15.36 4.61
N LEU A 24 -8.53 -15.19 3.99
CA LEU A 24 -7.53 -16.24 3.88
C LEU A 24 -6.52 -16.14 5.03
N CYS A 25 -5.91 -17.26 5.37
CA CYS A 25 -4.87 -17.27 6.41
C CYS A 25 -3.60 -16.56 5.93
N GLU A 26 -3.18 -15.52 6.65
CA GLU A 26 -1.94 -14.76 6.40
C GLU A 26 -0.66 -15.60 6.50
N ARG A 27 -0.69 -16.75 7.16
CA ARG A 27 0.48 -17.64 7.22
C ARG A 27 0.78 -18.29 5.87
N GLU A 28 -0.26 -18.63 5.12
CA GLU A 28 -0.14 -19.55 4.00
C GLU A 28 -0.24 -18.85 2.63
N HIS A 29 -1.03 -17.77 2.52
CA HIS A 29 -1.42 -17.14 1.26
C HIS A 29 -0.56 -15.96 0.76
N PRO A 30 0.18 -15.21 1.61
CA PRO A 30 1.19 -14.25 1.16
C PRO A 30 2.56 -14.88 0.90
N ARG A 31 2.71 -16.21 1.03
CA ARG A 31 3.99 -16.88 0.81
C ARG A 31 4.49 -16.69 -0.62
N VAL A 32 5.78 -16.35 -0.72
CA VAL A 32 6.55 -16.26 -1.97
C VAL A 32 7.58 -17.39 -2.09
N PHE A 33 7.83 -18.12 -1.00
CA PHE A 33 8.75 -19.26 -0.96
C PHE A 33 8.01 -20.57 -0.66
N SER A 34 8.48 -21.66 -1.25
CA SER A 34 7.96 -23.00 -1.05
C SER A 34 9.10 -23.98 -0.82
N MET A 35 8.90 -24.93 0.10
CA MET A 35 9.84 -26.03 0.33
C MET A 35 9.56 -27.23 -0.60
N PHE A 36 8.50 -27.15 -1.41
CA PHE A 36 8.01 -28.23 -2.25
C PHE A 36 8.29 -28.02 -3.74
N SER A 37 8.71 -26.83 -4.16
CA SER A 37 9.14 -26.55 -5.53
C SER A 37 10.66 -26.65 -5.66
N GLU A 38 11.15 -27.12 -6.80
CA GLU A 38 12.58 -27.29 -7.06
C GLU A 38 13.34 -25.95 -7.05
N ASP A 39 12.69 -24.86 -7.48
CA ASP A 39 13.25 -23.51 -7.50
C ASP A 39 12.98 -22.71 -6.21
N GLY A 40 12.28 -23.31 -5.25
CA GLY A 40 11.93 -22.69 -3.98
C GLY A 40 10.83 -21.62 -4.08
N SER A 41 10.18 -21.44 -5.23
CA SER A 41 9.12 -20.44 -5.42
C SER A 41 7.74 -20.95 -5.00
N ALA A 42 6.94 -20.11 -4.34
CA ALA A 42 5.52 -20.40 -4.11
C ALA A 42 4.67 -19.99 -5.31
N ASP A 43 3.53 -20.65 -5.51
CA ASP A 43 2.53 -20.22 -6.48
C ASP A 43 1.80 -18.96 -5.97
N THR A 44 2.30 -17.79 -6.36
CA THR A 44 1.75 -16.50 -5.94
C THR A 44 0.35 -16.25 -6.52
N ALA A 45 -0.04 -16.95 -7.59
CA ALA A 45 -1.35 -16.87 -8.21
C ALA A 45 -2.42 -17.74 -7.52
N LEU A 46 -2.07 -18.51 -6.49
CA LEU A 46 -2.99 -19.41 -5.79
C LEU A 46 -4.28 -18.72 -5.32
N MET A 47 -4.20 -17.48 -4.83
CA MET A 47 -5.39 -16.73 -4.39
C MET A 47 -6.36 -16.42 -5.53
N ALA A 48 -5.86 -16.10 -6.73
CA ALA A 48 -6.69 -15.86 -7.90
C ALA A 48 -7.41 -17.15 -8.33
N LYS A 49 -6.67 -18.26 -8.36
CA LYS A 49 -7.23 -19.59 -8.69
C LYS A 49 -8.31 -20.01 -7.70
N LEU A 50 -8.07 -19.81 -6.40
CA LEU A 50 -9.06 -20.09 -5.35
C LEU A 50 -10.31 -19.20 -5.49
N PHE A 51 -10.12 -17.90 -5.72
CA PHE A 51 -11.23 -16.97 -5.92
C PHE A 51 -12.11 -17.40 -7.11
N SER A 52 -11.52 -17.69 -8.26
CA SER A 52 -12.27 -18.10 -9.46
C SER A 52 -12.97 -19.44 -9.26
N ALA A 53 -12.29 -20.43 -8.66
CA ALA A 53 -12.88 -21.73 -8.37
C ALA A 53 -14.09 -21.64 -7.43
N CYS A 54 -14.04 -20.79 -6.40
CA CYS A 54 -15.11 -20.67 -5.42
C CYS A 54 -16.29 -19.80 -5.88
N THR A 55 -16.02 -18.76 -6.67
CA THR A 55 -17.04 -17.75 -7.04
C THR A 55 -17.60 -17.93 -8.45
N GLY A 56 -16.88 -18.65 -9.33
CA GLY A 56 -17.16 -18.70 -10.77
C GLY A 56 -16.78 -17.43 -11.53
N ILE A 57 -16.15 -16.44 -10.88
CA ILE A 57 -15.67 -15.21 -11.51
C ILE A 57 -14.19 -15.40 -11.86
N GLU A 58 -13.89 -15.49 -13.15
CA GLU A 58 -12.52 -15.58 -13.64
C GLU A 58 -11.71 -14.33 -13.29
N THR A 59 -10.51 -14.53 -12.74
CA THR A 59 -9.58 -13.45 -12.42
C THR A 59 -8.13 -13.93 -12.47
N SER A 60 -7.20 -12.99 -12.59
CA SER A 60 -5.77 -13.21 -12.57
C SER A 60 -5.12 -12.67 -11.29
N GLU A 61 -3.88 -13.11 -11.01
CA GLU A 61 -3.09 -12.53 -9.93
C GLU A 61 -2.94 -11.01 -10.09
N LYS A 62 -2.71 -10.54 -11.32
CA LYS A 62 -2.56 -9.11 -11.62
C LYS A 62 -3.83 -8.33 -11.28
N GLU A 63 -5.00 -8.87 -11.61
CA GLU A 63 -6.28 -8.21 -11.30
C GLU A 63 -6.57 -8.19 -9.80
N LEU A 64 -6.30 -9.29 -9.09
CA LEU A 64 -6.40 -9.30 -7.62
C LEU A 64 -5.41 -8.31 -6.99
N HIS A 65 -4.17 -8.24 -7.48
CA HIS A 65 -3.20 -7.27 -6.99
C HIS A 65 -3.69 -5.83 -7.19
N LYS A 66 -4.24 -5.51 -8.37
CA LYS A 66 -4.85 -4.20 -8.64
C LYS A 66 -6.06 -3.94 -7.73
N ALA A 67 -6.85 -4.96 -7.38
CA ALA A 67 -7.92 -4.83 -6.40
C ALA A 67 -7.38 -4.49 -5.00
N GLY A 68 -6.27 -5.11 -4.59
CA GLY A 68 -5.55 -4.78 -3.36
C GLY A 68 -5.06 -3.33 -3.32
N GLU A 69 -4.40 -2.87 -4.39
CA GLU A 69 -3.95 -1.47 -4.53
C GLU A 69 -5.14 -0.49 -4.43
N ARG A 70 -6.28 -0.83 -5.06
CA ARG A 70 -7.53 -0.05 -4.99
C ARG A 70 -8.07 0.03 -3.57
N ILE A 71 -8.12 -1.09 -2.85
CA ILE A 71 -8.59 -1.12 -1.45
C ILE A 71 -7.69 -0.26 -0.57
N PHE A 72 -6.37 -0.39 -0.70
CA PHE A 72 -5.43 0.39 0.10
C PHE A 72 -5.56 1.90 -0.14
N ASN A 73 -5.72 2.32 -1.39
CA ASN A 73 -5.94 3.73 -1.74
C ASN A 73 -7.28 4.27 -1.21
N LEU A 74 -8.34 3.44 -1.22
CA LEU A 74 -9.62 3.80 -0.63
C LEU A 74 -9.51 3.98 0.89
N LEU A 75 -8.83 3.07 1.59
CA LEU A 75 -8.56 3.21 3.03
C LEU A 75 -7.77 4.48 3.34
N ARG A 76 -6.72 4.76 2.54
CA ARG A 76 -5.97 6.02 2.65
C ARG A 76 -6.87 7.24 2.50
N ALA A 77 -7.80 7.23 1.54
CA ALA A 77 -8.74 8.33 1.33
C ALA A 77 -9.72 8.49 2.51
N ILE A 78 -10.20 7.39 3.09
CA ILE A 78 -11.04 7.42 4.29
C ILE A 78 -10.29 8.08 5.47
N ASP A 79 -9.04 7.68 5.70
CA ASP A 79 -8.20 8.27 6.75
C ASP A 79 -7.92 9.76 6.52
N ILE A 80 -7.70 10.14 5.26
CA ILE A 80 -7.53 11.54 4.86
C ILE A 80 -8.79 12.36 5.18
N ARG A 81 -9.95 11.86 4.75
CA ARG A 81 -11.24 12.54 4.92
C ARG A 81 -11.61 12.69 6.38
N ASN A 82 -11.59 11.58 7.12
CA ASN A 82 -12.14 11.52 8.48
C ASN A 82 -11.15 11.99 9.55
N HIS A 83 -9.84 11.79 9.32
CA HIS A 83 -8.81 12.01 10.34
C HIS A 83 -7.69 12.95 9.90
N GLY A 84 -7.74 13.45 8.66
CA GLY A 84 -6.72 14.37 8.16
C GLY A 84 -5.34 13.73 8.02
N ARG A 85 -5.29 12.43 7.72
CA ARG A 85 -4.03 11.72 7.43
C ARG A 85 -3.20 12.50 6.42
N SER A 86 -1.91 12.61 6.69
CA SER A 86 -0.94 13.33 5.87
C SER A 86 0.45 12.75 6.10
N ARG A 87 1.41 13.16 5.28
CA ARG A 87 2.83 12.84 5.48
C ARG A 87 3.31 13.07 6.90
N ARG A 88 2.94 14.20 7.51
CA ARG A 88 3.28 14.52 8.91
C ARG A 88 2.87 13.39 9.86
N GLU A 89 1.70 12.80 9.67
CA GLU A 89 1.22 11.71 10.51
C GLU A 89 1.96 10.39 10.24
N ASP A 90 2.40 10.16 9.00
CA ASP A 90 3.24 9.01 8.66
C ASP A 90 4.63 9.13 9.33
N GLU A 91 5.22 10.32 9.33
CA GLU A 91 6.55 10.60 9.89
C GLU A 91 6.61 10.58 11.43
N LYS A 92 5.49 10.79 12.13
CA LYS A 92 5.42 10.78 13.61
C LYS A 92 5.98 9.51 14.25
N THR A 93 5.96 8.40 13.52
CA THR A 93 6.42 7.11 14.04
C THR A 93 7.92 6.89 13.88
N VAL A 94 8.59 7.66 13.01
CA VAL A 94 9.99 7.43 12.63
C VAL A 94 10.93 7.49 13.82
N ASP A 95 10.74 8.48 14.70
CA ASP A 95 11.60 8.67 15.87
C ASP A 95 11.52 7.48 16.85
N TYR A 96 10.38 6.78 16.91
CA TYR A 96 10.24 5.57 17.73
C TYR A 96 10.99 4.35 17.16
N PHE A 97 11.36 4.37 15.88
CA PHE A 97 12.17 3.32 15.26
C PHE A 97 13.67 3.62 15.32
N MET A 98 14.08 4.73 15.93
CA MET A 98 15.49 5.13 16.02
C MET A 98 16.22 4.55 17.24
N TYR A 99 15.56 3.74 18.09
CA TYR A 99 16.27 3.04 19.15
C TYR A 99 17.24 1.99 18.57
N PRO A 100 18.41 1.78 19.19
CA PRO A 100 19.34 0.75 18.74
C PRO A 100 18.69 -0.63 18.83
N GLY A 101 18.92 -1.46 17.81
CA GLY A 101 18.55 -2.87 17.79
C GLY A 101 19.13 -3.58 19.02
N LYS A 102 18.32 -4.45 19.64
CA LYS A 102 18.69 -5.13 20.88
C LYS A 102 19.94 -6.01 20.74
N ASP A 103 20.09 -6.65 19.57
CA ASP A 103 21.10 -7.69 19.35
C ASP A 103 22.35 -7.17 18.65
N ASP A 104 22.24 -6.15 17.80
CA ASP A 104 23.33 -5.65 16.94
C ASP A 104 23.60 -4.14 17.09
N GLY A 105 22.79 -3.43 17.89
CA GLY A 105 22.92 -1.99 18.10
C GLY A 105 22.60 -1.13 16.87
N VAL A 106 22.11 -1.74 15.78
CA VAL A 106 21.85 -1.02 14.53
C VAL A 106 20.70 -0.04 14.73
N MET A 107 20.92 1.21 14.33
CA MET A 107 19.91 2.27 14.39
C MET A 107 19.38 2.58 12.98
N LEU A 108 18.12 3.00 12.91
CA LEU A 108 17.55 3.52 11.68
C LEU A 108 18.22 4.86 11.30
N ASP A 109 18.71 4.94 10.07
CA ASP A 109 19.16 6.20 9.47
C ASP A 109 17.94 6.99 8.99
N LYS A 110 17.60 8.06 9.72
CA LYS A 110 16.41 8.89 9.47
C LYS A 110 16.40 9.49 8.07
N GLU A 111 17.52 10.02 7.60
CA GLU A 111 17.58 10.63 6.27
C GLU A 111 17.38 9.60 5.16
N LYS A 112 17.99 8.42 5.29
CA LYS A 112 17.76 7.32 4.36
C LYS A 112 16.30 6.84 4.40
N PHE A 113 15.67 6.84 5.57
CA PHE A 113 14.27 6.46 5.72
C PHE A 113 13.32 7.47 5.07
N LEU A 114 13.54 8.77 5.25
CA LEU A 114 12.73 9.81 4.60
C LEU A 114 12.83 9.73 3.07
N ARG A 115 14.02 9.48 2.51
CA ARG A 115 14.17 9.21 1.07
C ARG A 115 13.45 7.94 0.61
N LEU A 116 13.39 6.92 1.47
CA LEU A 116 12.59 5.72 1.20
C LEU A 116 11.08 6.04 1.19
N MET A 117 10.60 6.89 2.09
CA MET A 117 9.21 7.35 2.11
C MET A 117 8.85 8.13 0.85
N ASP A 118 9.72 9.03 0.40
CA ASP A 118 9.51 9.76 -0.87
C ASP A 118 9.34 8.79 -2.03
N LYS A 119 10.24 7.78 -2.10
CA LYS A 119 10.16 6.77 -3.15
C LYS A 119 8.90 5.91 -3.03
N TYR A 120 8.46 5.61 -1.81
CA TYR A 120 7.21 4.89 -1.57
C TYR A 120 6.00 5.69 -2.10
N TYR A 121 5.91 6.99 -1.79
CA TYR A 121 4.83 7.84 -2.30
C TYR A 121 4.86 7.98 -3.82
N GLU A 122 6.04 8.18 -4.41
CA GLU A 122 6.21 8.23 -5.86
C GLU A 122 5.68 6.94 -6.53
N LEU A 123 6.12 5.78 -6.06
CA LEU A 123 5.68 4.48 -6.60
C LEU A 123 4.19 4.20 -6.37
N ARG A 124 3.62 4.73 -5.28
CA ARG A 124 2.18 4.69 -5.01
C ARG A 124 1.36 5.63 -5.88
N GLY A 125 1.98 6.57 -6.59
CA GLY A 125 1.26 7.64 -7.30
C GLY A 125 0.61 8.64 -6.34
N TRP A 126 1.28 8.90 -5.21
CA TRP A 126 0.86 9.85 -4.18
C TRP A 126 1.71 11.12 -4.27
N ASP A 127 1.11 12.24 -3.86
CA ASP A 127 1.82 13.50 -3.72
C ASP A 127 2.83 13.41 -2.57
N ILE A 128 4.09 13.75 -2.83
CA ILE A 128 5.21 13.54 -1.90
C ILE A 128 5.07 14.43 -0.66
N GLU A 129 4.55 15.65 -0.82
CA GLU A 129 4.45 16.63 0.27
C GLU A 129 3.28 16.31 1.21
N SER A 130 2.09 16.08 0.65
CA SER A 130 0.88 15.83 1.43
C SER A 130 0.73 14.36 1.84
N GLY A 131 1.28 13.42 1.07
CA GLY A 131 1.04 11.99 1.20
C GLY A 131 -0.36 11.57 0.74
N TRP A 132 -1.02 12.37 -0.11
CA TRP A 132 -2.36 12.07 -0.63
C TRP A 132 -2.27 11.38 -1.99
N PRO A 133 -3.13 10.39 -2.29
CA PRO A 133 -3.24 9.84 -3.64
C PRO A 133 -3.51 10.93 -4.67
N THR A 134 -2.81 10.87 -5.81
CA THR A 134 -3.08 11.79 -6.92
C THR A 134 -4.42 11.46 -7.58
N ARG A 135 -5.04 12.46 -8.21
CA ARG A 135 -6.27 12.24 -8.98
C ARG A 135 -6.08 11.17 -10.06
N SER A 136 -4.99 11.26 -10.82
CA SER A 136 -4.68 10.29 -11.89
C SER A 136 -4.61 8.86 -11.35
N LYS A 137 -3.97 8.65 -10.19
CA LYS A 137 -3.88 7.32 -9.57
C LYS A 137 -5.25 6.81 -9.13
N LEU A 138 -6.09 7.65 -8.51
CA LEU A 138 -7.43 7.24 -8.11
C LEU A 138 -8.31 6.88 -9.30
N GLU A 139 -8.27 7.65 -10.38
CA GLU A 139 -9.01 7.34 -11.60
C GLU A 139 -8.51 6.05 -12.29
N GLU A 140 -7.19 5.81 -12.31
CA GLU A 140 -6.58 4.56 -12.79
C GLU A 140 -7.11 3.32 -12.04
N LEU A 141 -7.41 3.50 -10.75
CA LEU A 141 -7.98 2.49 -9.86
C LEU A 141 -9.52 2.46 -9.89
N GLY A 142 -10.18 3.25 -10.74
CA GLY A 142 -11.64 3.29 -10.84
C GLY A 142 -12.32 3.98 -9.64
N LEU A 143 -11.59 4.85 -8.94
CA LEU A 143 -12.05 5.59 -7.75
C LEU A 143 -12.34 7.07 -8.09
N LYS A 144 -12.99 7.35 -9.22
CA LYS A 144 -13.24 8.72 -9.69
C LYS A 144 -13.99 9.57 -8.65
N GLU A 145 -15.04 9.02 -8.04
CA GLU A 145 -15.84 9.75 -7.03
C GLU A 145 -15.00 10.12 -5.81
N VAL A 146 -14.08 9.23 -5.39
CA VAL A 146 -13.13 9.51 -4.30
C VAL A 146 -12.17 10.63 -4.70
N ALA A 147 -11.73 10.65 -5.97
CA ALA A 147 -10.88 11.73 -6.47
C ALA A 147 -11.60 13.08 -6.45
N ASP A 148 -12.87 13.11 -6.86
CA ASP A 148 -13.73 14.31 -6.82
C ASP A 148 -13.89 14.84 -5.38
N GLU A 149 -14.12 13.94 -4.41
CA GLU A 149 -14.25 14.29 -3.00
C GLU A 149 -12.93 14.81 -2.41
N LEU A 150 -11.79 14.15 -2.68
CA LEU A 150 -10.49 14.59 -2.19
C LEU A 150 -10.08 15.95 -2.77
N ASP A 151 -10.36 16.23 -4.05
CA ASP A 151 -10.06 17.53 -4.64
C ASP A 151 -10.89 18.65 -4.00
N SER A 152 -12.18 18.37 -3.71
CA SER A 152 -13.04 19.28 -2.97
C SER A 152 -12.48 19.57 -1.57
N LEU A 153 -12.01 18.54 -0.86
CA LEU A 153 -11.37 18.67 0.45
C LEU A 153 -10.05 19.45 0.40
N ARG A 154 -9.23 19.25 -0.64
CA ARG A 154 -8.01 20.04 -0.86
C ARG A 154 -8.34 21.52 -1.02
N ALA A 155 -9.32 21.82 -1.87
CA ALA A 155 -9.74 23.20 -2.13
C ALA A 155 -10.26 23.88 -0.85
N TYR A 156 -11.07 23.17 -0.05
CA TYR A 156 -11.54 23.65 1.25
C TYR A 156 -10.36 23.95 2.21
N ARG A 157 -9.41 23.02 2.36
CA ARG A 157 -8.25 23.19 3.25
C ARG A 157 -7.28 24.30 2.82
N LEU A 158 -7.23 24.60 1.53
CA LEU A 158 -6.42 25.70 0.99
C LEU A 158 -7.13 27.07 1.03
N GLY A 159 -8.33 27.14 1.62
CA GLY A 159 -9.12 28.38 1.66
C GLY A 159 -9.62 28.83 0.29
N LYS A 160 -9.71 27.90 -0.68
CA LYS A 160 -10.15 28.19 -2.06
C LYS A 160 -11.64 27.95 -2.29
N VAL A 161 -12.38 27.60 -1.24
CA VAL A 161 -13.84 27.41 -1.27
C VAL A 161 -14.44 28.26 -0.15
N CYS A 162 -15.22 29.28 -0.54
CA CYS A 162 -16.17 29.98 0.33
C CYS A 162 -17.44 29.14 0.46
#